data_AF-A0A7S3R546-F1
#
_entry.id   AF-A0A7S3R546-F1
#
_cell.length_a   1.000
_cell.length_b   1.000
_cell.length_c   1.000
_cell.angle_alpha   90.00
_cell.angle_beta   90.00
_cell.angle_gamma   90.00
#
_symmetry.space_group_name_H-M   'P 1'
#
loop_
_entity.id
_entity.type
_entity.pdbx_description
1 polymer ?
#
loop_
_entity_poly.entity_id
_entity_poly.type
_entity_poly.pdbx_seq_one_letter_code
_entity_poly.pdbx_strand_id
1 'polypeptide(L)'
;MTTEKDDVGYIDPEPYADGKGGMMMFKSALTLLDSLSNEDFNNFMNVQRPDDASLAVVKAVLAAAGEIAENDWESLKGHFSKTLAARLAAMNPEDAWAEWQQLCSTLRPLFRIEGEVGKLDGLLEDDARSTLVTPERDENGGFNPSAMAHTREEGEMLRKTEVGRAIGRWANAVRKISAAAAFKKQMEERLARANAALMRTFQGDGSNALQELRSYRVPPRITFMVLQVRQLIE
;
A
#
# COMPACT_ATOMS: atom_id res chain seq x y z
N MET A 1 -30.76 7.01 -16.67
CA MET A 1 -30.74 6.07 -15.54
C MET A 1 -29.29 5.77 -15.20
N THR A 2 -28.72 6.61 -14.37
CA THR A 2 -27.41 6.41 -13.75
C THR A 2 -27.62 5.45 -12.59
N THR A 3 -27.18 4.22 -12.73
CA THR A 3 -27.02 3.33 -11.58
C THR A 3 -25.90 3.88 -10.73
N GLU A 4 -26.25 4.55 -9.64
CA GLU A 4 -25.42 4.71 -8.45
C GLU A 4 -24.94 3.31 -8.05
N LYS A 5 -23.72 2.96 -8.45
CA LYS A 5 -22.90 2.05 -7.66
C LYS A 5 -22.32 2.92 -6.58
N ASP A 6 -22.78 2.75 -5.34
CA ASP A 6 -22.15 3.35 -4.17
C ASP A 6 -20.64 3.11 -4.24
N ASP A 7 -19.91 4.20 -4.48
CA ASP A 7 -18.51 4.24 -4.86
C ASP A 7 -17.66 3.58 -3.78
N VAL A 8 -17.23 2.34 -4.03
CA VAL A 8 -15.90 1.89 -3.60
C VAL A 8 -14.93 2.78 -4.36
N GLY A 9 -14.63 3.95 -3.80
CA GLY A 9 -13.73 4.93 -4.41
C GLY A 9 -12.46 4.23 -4.83
N TYR A 10 -12.21 4.18 -6.13
CA TYR A 10 -11.02 3.58 -6.70
C TYR A 10 -9.79 4.26 -6.09
N ILE A 11 -8.99 3.51 -5.33
CA ILE A 11 -7.70 3.98 -4.84
C ILE A 11 -6.64 3.65 -5.90
N ASP A 12 -5.90 4.68 -6.34
CA ASP A 12 -4.80 4.52 -7.27
C ASP A 12 -3.64 3.74 -6.62
N PRO A 13 -3.17 2.62 -7.21
CA PRO A 13 -2.04 1.87 -6.67
C PRO A 13 -0.68 2.56 -6.92
N GLU A 14 -0.55 3.45 -7.91
CA GLU A 14 0.73 4.07 -8.29
C GLU A 14 1.50 4.72 -7.13
N PRO A 15 0.87 5.52 -6.23
CA PRO A 15 1.56 6.19 -5.12
C PRO A 15 2.11 5.27 -4.03
N TYR A 16 1.76 3.98 -4.09
CA TYR A 16 2.10 2.94 -3.12
C TYR A 16 2.96 1.82 -3.74
N ALA A 17 3.09 1.79 -5.06
CA ALA A 17 3.74 0.72 -5.80
C ALA A 17 5.26 0.72 -5.59
N ASP A 18 5.75 -0.18 -4.74
CA ASP A 18 7.18 -0.43 -4.55
C ASP A 18 7.42 -1.92 -4.26
N GLY A 19 7.54 -2.73 -5.31
CA GLY A 19 7.71 -4.17 -5.15
C GLY A 19 9.04 -4.57 -4.49
N LYS A 20 10.15 -3.87 -4.79
CA LYS A 20 11.47 -4.19 -4.22
C LYS A 20 11.56 -3.75 -2.77
N GLY A 21 11.16 -2.52 -2.46
CA GLY A 21 11.14 -2.02 -1.09
C GLY A 21 10.10 -2.74 -0.23
N GLY A 22 8.93 -3.05 -0.80
CA GLY A 22 7.92 -3.88 -0.17
C GLY A 22 8.46 -5.27 0.22
N MET A 23 9.16 -5.95 -0.68
CA MET A 23 9.74 -7.28 -0.38
C MET A 23 10.85 -7.23 0.69
N MET A 24 11.68 -6.19 0.69
CA MET A 24 12.68 -6.00 1.76
C MET A 24 12.03 -5.75 3.12
N MET A 25 11.00 -4.89 3.14
CA MET A 25 10.23 -4.61 4.35
C MET A 25 9.48 -5.85 4.84
N PHE A 26 8.97 -6.68 3.93
CA PHE A 26 8.30 -7.94 4.26
C PHE A 26 9.26 -8.88 5.00
N LYS A 27 10.47 -9.10 4.47
CA LYS A 27 11.50 -9.92 5.13
C LYS A 27 11.89 -9.39 6.51
N SER A 28 11.98 -8.07 6.66
CA SER A 28 12.21 -7.44 7.96
C SER A 28 11.05 -7.70 8.92
N ALA A 29 9.81 -7.57 8.46
CA ALA A 29 8.62 -7.88 9.24
C ALA A 29 8.58 -9.34 9.70
N LEU A 30 8.95 -10.29 8.82
CA LEU A 30 9.06 -11.71 9.17
C LEU A 30 10.07 -11.95 10.29
N THR A 31 11.24 -11.32 10.19
CA THR A 31 12.30 -11.44 11.20
C THR A 31 11.82 -10.93 12.57
N LEU A 32 11.06 -9.83 12.57
CA LEU A 32 10.47 -9.30 13.79
C LEU A 32 9.40 -10.25 14.35
N LEU A 33 8.47 -10.73 13.51
CA LEU A 33 7.41 -11.67 13.91
C LEU A 33 7.98 -12.94 14.56
N ASP A 34 9.05 -13.50 13.99
CA ASP A 34 9.73 -14.70 14.51
C ASP A 34 10.44 -14.45 15.85
N SER A 35 10.86 -13.20 16.11
CA SER A 35 11.55 -12.81 17.34
C SER A 35 10.62 -12.48 18.52
N LEU A 36 9.30 -12.40 18.29
CA LEU A 36 8.34 -11.99 19.32
C LEU A 36 8.24 -12.99 20.49
N SER A 37 8.49 -12.48 21.68
CA SER A 37 8.33 -13.20 22.94
C SER A 37 6.88 -13.17 23.43
N ASN A 38 6.54 -14.03 24.40
CA ASN A 38 5.22 -13.97 25.05
C ASN A 38 5.01 -12.66 25.82
N GLU A 39 6.10 -12.05 26.29
CA GLU A 39 6.06 -10.76 26.98
C GLU A 39 5.65 -9.63 26.02
N ASP A 40 6.13 -9.68 24.78
CA ASP A 40 5.75 -8.70 23.74
C ASP A 40 4.25 -8.75 23.44
N PHE A 41 3.68 -9.95 23.35
CA PHE A 41 2.24 -10.13 23.21
C PHE A 41 1.48 -9.61 24.42
N ASN A 42 1.93 -9.90 25.64
CA ASN A 42 1.30 -9.39 26.86
C ASN A 42 1.32 -7.85 26.92
N ASN A 43 2.45 -7.24 26.57
CA ASN A 43 2.60 -5.79 26.52
C ASN A 43 1.66 -5.17 25.48
N PHE A 44 1.53 -5.81 24.33
CA PHE A 44 0.59 -5.40 23.28
C PHE A 44 -0.87 -5.49 23.73
N MET A 45 -1.27 -6.59 24.39
CA MET A 45 -2.64 -6.77 24.90
C MET A 45 -3.00 -5.84 26.07
N ASN A 46 -1.99 -5.28 26.76
CA ASN A 46 -2.19 -4.35 27.88
C ASN A 46 -2.34 -2.88 27.45
N VAL A 47 -2.23 -2.58 26.15
CA VAL A 47 -2.55 -1.25 25.62
C VAL A 47 -4.02 -0.94 25.89
N GLN A 48 -4.32 0.16 26.58
CA GLN A 48 -5.70 0.48 27.00
C GLN A 48 -6.56 1.05 25.86
N ARG A 49 -5.96 1.87 24.98
CA ARG A 49 -6.68 2.49 23.88
C ARG A 49 -5.73 2.77 22.71
N PRO A 50 -5.76 1.96 21.64
CA PRO A 50 -5.00 2.26 20.44
C PRO A 50 -5.57 3.51 19.73
N ASP A 51 -4.70 4.24 19.04
CA ASP A 51 -5.09 5.29 18.10
C ASP A 51 -5.76 4.71 16.85
N ASP A 52 -6.43 5.57 16.07
CA ASP A 52 -7.28 5.12 14.97
C ASP A 52 -6.47 4.49 13.83
N ALA A 53 -5.28 5.03 13.52
CA ALA A 53 -4.38 4.46 12.52
C ALA A 53 -3.88 3.07 12.95
N SER A 54 -3.46 2.93 14.20
CA SER A 54 -3.05 1.66 14.80
C SER A 54 -4.15 0.61 14.76
N LEU A 55 -5.39 1.00 15.10
CA LEU A 55 -6.55 0.11 15.07
C LEU A 55 -6.89 -0.32 13.63
N ALA A 56 -6.77 0.59 12.65
CA ALA A 56 -7.00 0.28 11.24
C ALA A 56 -6.01 -0.79 10.72
N VAL A 57 -4.73 -0.66 11.10
CA VAL A 57 -3.70 -1.66 10.75
C VAL A 57 -3.99 -3.01 11.40
N VAL A 58 -4.33 -3.03 12.69
CA VAL A 58 -4.72 -4.25 13.42
C VAL A 58 -5.87 -4.97 12.72
N LYS A 59 -6.93 -4.24 12.38
CA LYS A 59 -8.11 -4.81 11.70
C LYS A 59 -7.73 -5.40 10.35
N ALA A 60 -6.86 -4.73 9.60
CA ALA A 60 -6.41 -5.25 8.32
C ALA A 60 -5.59 -6.54 8.47
N VAL A 61 -4.67 -6.60 9.41
CA VAL A 61 -3.85 -7.80 9.65
C VAL A 61 -4.73 -8.99 10.05
N LEU A 62 -5.71 -8.77 10.92
CA LEU A 62 -6.67 -9.82 11.31
C LEU A 62 -7.55 -10.26 10.14
N ALA A 63 -8.04 -9.32 9.34
CA ALA A 63 -8.81 -9.62 8.13
C ALA A 63 -8.00 -10.42 7.10
N ALA A 64 -6.71 -10.10 6.90
CA ALA A 64 -5.81 -10.89 6.05
C ALA A 64 -5.63 -12.32 6.58
N ALA A 65 -5.56 -12.48 7.90
CA ALA A 65 -5.47 -13.79 8.54
C ALA A 65 -6.79 -14.59 8.53
N GLY A 66 -7.86 -14.03 7.97
CA GLY A 66 -9.19 -14.65 7.94
C GLY A 66 -9.94 -14.60 9.27
N GLU A 67 -9.49 -13.78 10.21
CA GLU A 67 -10.15 -13.59 11.51
C GLU A 67 -11.27 -12.54 11.37
N ILE A 68 -12.45 -12.84 11.93
CA ILE A 68 -13.59 -11.90 11.90
C ILE A 68 -13.35 -10.84 12.97
N ALA A 69 -12.94 -9.66 12.54
CA ALA A 69 -12.65 -8.53 13.42
C ALA A 69 -13.93 -7.78 13.80
N GLU A 70 -14.34 -7.86 15.07
CA GLU A 70 -15.28 -6.90 15.66
C GLU A 70 -14.66 -5.49 15.72
N ASN A 71 -15.47 -4.45 15.94
CA ASN A 71 -14.95 -3.08 15.95
C ASN A 71 -14.21 -2.68 17.24
N ASP A 72 -14.35 -3.47 18.31
CA ASP A 72 -13.84 -3.16 19.64
C ASP A 72 -12.43 -3.71 19.88
N TRP A 73 -11.57 -2.89 20.49
CA TRP A 73 -10.19 -3.26 20.79
C TRP A 73 -10.10 -4.43 21.78
N GLU A 74 -11.00 -4.50 22.75
CA GLU A 74 -11.03 -5.58 23.74
C GLU A 74 -11.26 -6.95 23.08
N SER A 75 -12.09 -7.01 22.04
CA SER A 75 -12.29 -8.22 21.24
C SER A 75 -11.06 -8.52 20.37
N LEU A 76 -10.48 -7.49 19.73
CA LEU A 76 -9.40 -7.67 18.75
C LEU A 76 -8.08 -8.13 19.37
N LYS A 77 -7.72 -7.61 20.55
CA LYS A 77 -6.42 -7.90 21.18
C LYS A 77 -6.25 -9.39 21.53
N GLY A 78 -7.34 -10.12 21.78
CA GLY A 78 -7.34 -11.55 22.10
C GLY A 78 -6.94 -12.45 20.92
N HIS A 79 -6.97 -11.96 19.68
CA HIS A 79 -6.54 -12.73 18.51
C HIS A 79 -5.02 -12.73 18.32
N PHE A 80 -4.31 -11.79 18.96
CA PHE A 80 -2.85 -11.67 18.81
C PHE A 80 -2.14 -12.74 19.61
N SER A 81 -1.53 -13.67 18.88
CA SER A 81 -0.84 -14.82 19.44
C SER A 81 0.35 -15.23 18.57
N LYS A 82 1.21 -16.09 19.09
CA LYS A 82 2.27 -16.75 18.30
C LYS A 82 1.72 -17.52 17.10
N THR A 83 0.51 -18.09 17.23
CA THR A 83 -0.15 -18.78 16.13
C THR A 83 -0.53 -17.81 15.01
N LEU A 84 -1.06 -16.63 15.34
CA LEU A 84 -1.32 -15.59 14.35
C LEU A 84 -0.01 -15.13 13.68
N ALA A 85 1.04 -14.87 14.46
CA ALA A 85 2.34 -14.47 13.92
C ALA A 85 2.91 -15.50 12.93
N ALA A 86 2.83 -16.80 13.26
CA ALA A 86 3.25 -17.87 12.37
C ALA A 86 2.42 -17.93 11.07
N ARG A 87 1.10 -17.69 11.14
CA ARG A 87 0.25 -17.63 9.93
C ARG A 87 0.62 -16.45 9.04
N LEU A 88 0.82 -15.27 9.62
CA LEU A 88 1.26 -14.07 8.90
C LEU A 88 2.64 -14.29 8.25
N ALA A 89 3.52 -15.03 8.92
CA ALA A 89 4.85 -15.35 8.40
C ALA A 89 4.84 -16.38 7.26
N ALA A 90 3.89 -17.32 7.29
CA ALA A 90 3.70 -18.31 6.24
C ALA A 90 2.93 -17.78 5.02
N MET A 91 2.37 -16.57 5.11
CA MET A 91 1.54 -15.99 4.05
C MET A 91 2.41 -15.49 2.90
N ASN A 92 2.02 -15.82 1.66
CA ASN A 92 2.60 -15.18 0.49
C ASN A 92 2.06 -13.73 0.40
N PRO A 93 2.91 -12.69 0.43
CA PRO A 93 2.45 -11.31 0.38
C PRO A 93 1.74 -10.94 -0.93
N GLU A 94 2.01 -11.67 -2.02
CA GLU A 94 1.30 -11.48 -3.29
C GLU A 94 -0.13 -12.05 -3.24
N ASP A 95 -0.37 -13.06 -2.40
CA ASP A 95 -1.67 -13.73 -2.24
C ASP A 95 -2.51 -13.15 -1.08
N ALA A 96 -1.85 -12.54 -0.08
CA ALA A 96 -2.45 -11.98 1.13
C ALA A 96 -3.63 -11.04 0.84
N TRP A 97 -3.50 -10.25 -0.23
CA TRP A 97 -4.59 -9.52 -0.85
C TRP A 97 -4.41 -9.54 -2.37
N ALA A 98 -4.79 -10.66 -2.97
CA ALA A 98 -4.77 -10.87 -4.42
C ALA A 98 -5.47 -9.74 -5.21
N GLU A 99 -6.49 -9.09 -4.61
CA GLU A 99 -7.15 -7.92 -5.18
C GLU A 99 -6.86 -6.64 -4.39
N TRP A 100 -6.22 -5.66 -5.05
CA TRP A 100 -5.94 -4.34 -4.47
C TRP A 100 -7.17 -3.64 -3.90
N GLN A 101 -8.32 -3.76 -4.56
CA GLN A 101 -9.56 -3.14 -4.09
C GLN A 101 -10.08 -3.77 -2.78
N GLN A 102 -9.83 -5.06 -2.56
CA GLN A 102 -10.17 -5.73 -1.31
C GLN A 102 -9.32 -5.17 -0.17
N LEU A 103 -8.01 -5.03 -0.37
CA LEU A 103 -7.11 -4.37 0.58
C LEU A 103 -7.57 -2.93 0.87
N CYS A 104 -7.93 -2.18 -0.18
CA CYS A 104 -8.41 -0.81 -0.08
C CYS A 104 -9.70 -0.68 0.75
N SER A 105 -10.59 -1.67 0.64
CA SER A 105 -11.82 -1.69 1.43
C SER A 105 -11.52 -1.89 2.93
N THR A 106 -10.58 -2.80 3.24
CA THR A 106 -10.20 -3.14 4.62
C THR A 106 -9.39 -2.03 5.29
N LEU A 107 -8.43 -1.45 4.56
CA LEU A 107 -7.57 -0.35 5.03
C LEU A 107 -8.17 1.03 4.77
N ARG A 108 -9.44 1.13 4.36
CA ARG A 108 -10.10 2.42 4.10
C ARG A 108 -9.94 3.44 5.24
N PRO A 109 -10.08 3.06 6.53
CA PRO A 109 -9.86 4.02 7.61
C PRO A 109 -8.42 4.57 7.60
N LEU A 110 -7.43 3.70 7.36
CA LEU A 110 -6.04 4.12 7.24
C LEU A 110 -5.86 5.10 6.07
N PHE A 111 -6.37 4.79 4.88
CA PHE A 111 -6.24 5.68 3.71
C PHE A 111 -6.88 7.05 3.92
N ARG A 112 -7.97 7.14 4.69
CA ARG A 112 -8.57 8.43 5.08
C ARG A 112 -7.65 9.21 6.00
N ILE A 113 -7.13 8.54 7.03
CA ILE A 113 -6.23 9.11 8.03
C ILE A 113 -4.89 9.54 7.38
N GLU A 114 -4.38 8.80 6.38
CA GLU A 114 -3.13 9.16 5.68
C GLU A 114 -3.19 10.53 5.00
N GLY A 115 -4.37 11.01 4.61
CA GLY A 115 -4.56 12.36 4.09
C GLY A 115 -4.37 13.46 5.14
N GLU A 116 -4.52 13.13 6.41
CA GLU A 116 -4.48 14.06 7.55
C GLU A 116 -3.17 13.97 8.33
N VAL A 117 -2.64 12.76 8.53
CA VAL A 117 -1.49 12.53 9.42
C VAL A 117 -0.24 11.98 8.73
N GLY A 118 -0.31 11.70 7.43
CA GLY A 118 0.80 11.21 6.61
C GLY A 118 0.77 9.71 6.37
N LYS A 119 1.60 9.24 5.43
CA LYS A 119 1.62 7.84 5.00
C LYS A 119 2.08 6.90 6.12
N LEU A 120 1.61 5.66 6.11
CA LEU A 120 1.98 4.61 7.07
C LEU A 120 3.51 4.44 7.20
N ASP A 121 4.28 4.61 6.12
CA ASP A 121 5.75 4.58 6.15
C ASP A 121 6.33 5.61 7.15
N GLY A 122 5.73 6.79 7.21
CA GLY A 122 6.08 7.85 8.17
C GLY A 122 5.57 7.56 9.56
N LEU A 123 4.40 6.95 9.69
CA LEU A 123 3.88 6.50 10.99
C LEU A 123 4.75 5.41 11.62
N LEU A 124 5.44 4.60 10.81
CA LEU A 124 6.38 3.57 11.26
C LEU A 124 7.81 4.10 11.44
N GLU A 125 8.06 5.40 11.18
CA GLU A 125 9.39 6.02 11.17
C GLU A 125 10.40 5.36 10.22
N ASP A 126 9.92 4.65 9.19
CA ASP A 126 10.75 3.89 8.25
C ASP A 126 11.29 4.74 7.10
N ASP A 127 10.64 5.87 6.80
CA ASP A 127 11.08 6.79 5.75
C ASP A 127 11.04 8.24 6.22
N ALA A 128 12.23 8.86 6.33
CA ALA A 128 12.38 10.29 6.64
C ALA A 128 11.77 11.22 5.57
N ARG A 129 11.44 10.70 4.37
CA ARG A 129 10.74 11.43 3.31
C ARG A 129 9.22 11.36 3.44
N SER A 130 8.69 10.45 4.26
CA SER A 130 7.29 10.44 4.65
C SER A 130 7.08 11.46 5.77
N THR A 131 7.34 12.73 5.44
CA THR A 131 7.02 13.84 6.32
C THR A 131 5.54 13.83 6.59
N LEU A 132 5.20 13.77 7.89
CA LEU A 132 3.95 14.29 8.47
C LEU A 132 3.43 15.43 7.60
N VAL A 133 2.15 15.38 7.24
CA VAL A 133 1.48 16.45 6.50
C VAL A 133 1.93 17.79 7.06
N THR A 134 2.53 18.63 6.20
CA THR A 134 2.82 20.02 6.52
C THR A 134 1.54 20.60 7.12
N PRO A 135 1.55 21.07 8.37
CA PRO A 135 0.34 21.50 9.04
C PRO A 135 -0.43 22.45 8.14
N GLU A 136 -1.74 22.25 8.03
CA GLU A 136 -2.60 23.24 7.41
C GLU A 136 -2.29 24.59 8.07
N ARG A 137 -1.77 25.52 7.27
CA ARG A 137 -1.66 26.91 7.68
C ARG A 137 -3.08 27.40 7.86
N ASP A 138 -3.37 27.99 9.01
CA ASP A 138 -4.63 28.70 9.17
C ASP A 138 -4.76 29.81 8.10
N GLU A 139 -5.95 30.37 7.98
CA GLU A 139 -6.28 31.46 7.07
C GLU A 139 -5.40 32.72 7.25
N ASN A 140 -4.60 32.78 8.32
CA ASN A 140 -3.64 33.85 8.63
C ASN A 140 -2.16 33.42 8.46
N GLY A 141 -1.89 32.21 7.95
CA GLY A 141 -0.54 31.69 7.75
C GLY A 141 0.14 31.16 9.01
N GLY A 142 -0.58 31.04 10.12
CA GLY A 142 -0.13 30.45 11.38
C GLY A 142 -0.19 28.92 11.37
N PHE A 143 0.75 28.29 12.07
CA PHE A 143 0.73 26.84 12.31
C PHE A 143 -0.27 26.54 13.43
N ASN A 144 -1.24 25.64 13.20
CA ASN A 144 -2.16 25.19 14.26
C ASN A 144 -1.47 24.13 15.15
N PRO A 145 -1.09 24.45 16.41
CA PRO A 145 -0.36 23.53 17.27
C PRO A 145 -1.19 22.31 17.71
N SER A 146 -2.53 22.39 17.69
CA SER A 146 -3.40 21.26 18.06
C SER A 146 -3.45 20.18 16.97
N ALA A 147 -3.41 20.55 15.69
CA ALA A 147 -3.29 19.60 14.59
C ALA A 147 -1.96 18.82 14.65
N MET A 148 -0.91 19.47 15.17
CA MET A 148 0.43 18.91 15.35
C MET A 148 0.55 17.91 16.53
N ALA A 149 -0.33 18.00 17.52
CA ALA A 149 -0.36 17.09 18.67
C ALA A 149 -1.05 15.76 18.30
N HIS A 150 -2.20 15.84 17.62
CA HIS A 150 -2.94 14.67 17.16
C HIS A 150 -2.14 13.81 16.17
N THR A 151 -1.37 14.44 15.27
CA THR A 151 -0.48 13.74 14.33
C THR A 151 0.63 12.95 15.00
N ARG A 152 1.05 13.33 16.22
CA ARG A 152 2.19 12.71 16.91
C ARG A 152 1.80 11.47 17.71
N GLU A 153 0.52 11.37 18.07
CA GLU A 153 -0.09 10.24 18.79
C GLU A 153 -0.57 9.15 17.82
N GLU A 154 -0.90 9.49 16.56
CA GLU A 154 -1.27 8.49 15.55
C GLU A 154 -0.11 7.55 15.20
N GLY A 155 -0.39 6.25 15.12
CA GLY A 155 0.58 5.18 14.96
C GLY A 155 1.44 4.90 16.20
N GLU A 156 1.13 5.50 17.37
CA GLU A 156 1.95 5.36 18.58
C GLU A 156 2.06 3.89 19.01
N MET A 157 0.96 3.14 18.99
CA MET A 157 0.99 1.72 19.34
C MET A 157 1.87 0.93 18.36
N LEU A 158 1.81 1.25 17.06
CA LEU A 158 2.64 0.61 16.04
C LEU A 158 4.14 0.91 16.23
N ARG A 159 4.50 2.05 16.82
CA ARG A 159 5.91 2.41 17.10
C ARG A 159 6.43 1.85 18.41
N LYS A 160 5.62 1.93 19.47
CA LYS A 160 6.05 1.67 20.86
C LYS A 160 6.02 0.19 21.27
N THR A 161 5.31 -0.65 20.52
CA THR A 161 5.23 -2.09 20.82
C THR A 161 5.95 -2.91 19.76
N GLU A 162 6.65 -3.99 20.15
CA GLU A 162 7.33 -4.88 19.19
C GLU A 162 6.32 -5.56 18.26
N VAL A 163 5.19 -6.03 18.82
CA VAL A 163 4.08 -6.60 18.03
C VAL A 163 3.54 -5.57 17.05
N GLY A 164 3.27 -4.33 17.50
CA GLY A 164 2.81 -3.23 16.66
C GLY A 164 3.77 -2.92 15.52
N ARG A 165 5.09 -2.89 15.78
CA ARG A 165 6.10 -2.67 14.75
C ARG A 165 6.12 -3.80 13.73
N ALA A 166 6.07 -5.04 14.19
CA ALA A 166 6.08 -6.22 13.33
C ALA A 166 4.86 -6.24 12.39
N ILE A 167 3.65 -6.05 12.94
CA ILE A 167 2.41 -6.10 12.16
C ILE A 167 2.24 -4.85 11.27
N GLY A 168 2.71 -3.68 11.72
CA GLY A 168 2.69 -2.46 10.93
C GLY A 168 3.59 -2.56 9.71
N ARG A 169 4.83 -3.03 9.88
CA ARG A 169 5.74 -3.31 8.77
C ARG A 169 5.20 -4.38 7.85
N TRP A 170 4.60 -5.44 8.39
CA TRP A 170 3.98 -6.50 7.59
C TRP A 170 2.86 -5.93 6.71
N ALA A 171 1.91 -5.20 7.30
CA ALA A 171 0.78 -4.62 6.58
C ALA A 171 1.24 -3.63 5.49
N ASN A 172 2.23 -2.81 5.80
CA ASN A 172 2.79 -1.86 4.86
C ASN A 172 3.53 -2.54 3.69
N ALA A 173 4.33 -3.56 4.00
CA ALA A 173 5.03 -4.35 3.00
C ALA A 173 4.06 -5.01 2.03
N VAL A 174 3.03 -5.68 2.55
CA VAL A 174 2.01 -6.32 1.73
C VAL A 174 1.28 -5.29 0.88
N ARG A 175 0.92 -4.13 1.44
CA ARG A 175 0.32 -3.03 0.66
C ARG A 175 1.19 -2.60 -0.52
N LYS A 176 2.49 -2.41 -0.31
CA LYS A 176 3.43 -2.02 -1.38
C LYS A 176 3.53 -3.07 -2.48
N ILE A 177 3.53 -4.35 -2.10
CA ILE A 177 3.58 -5.48 -3.02
C ILE A 177 2.27 -5.59 -3.83
N SER A 178 1.12 -5.56 -3.16
CA SER A 178 -0.21 -5.58 -3.80
C SER A 178 -0.40 -4.38 -4.73
N ALA A 179 0.04 -3.18 -4.32
CA ALA A 179 0.02 -1.98 -5.15
C ALA A 179 0.88 -2.15 -6.41
N ALA A 180 2.11 -2.68 -6.27
CA ALA A 180 2.98 -2.93 -7.41
C ALA A 180 2.40 -3.94 -8.40
N ALA A 181 1.77 -5.02 -7.90
CA ALA A 181 1.08 -5.99 -8.74
C ALA A 181 -0.12 -5.38 -9.49
N ALA A 182 -0.95 -4.60 -8.79
CA ALA A 182 -2.09 -3.92 -9.40
C ALA A 182 -1.67 -2.88 -10.45
N PHE A 183 -0.64 -2.09 -10.14
CA PHE A 183 -0.08 -1.11 -11.07
C PHE A 183 0.51 -1.78 -12.32
N LYS A 184 1.22 -2.90 -12.15
CA LYS A 184 1.72 -3.70 -13.28
C LYS A 184 0.58 -4.15 -14.19
N LYS A 185 -0.50 -4.71 -13.63
CA LYS A 185 -1.68 -5.13 -14.40
C LYS A 185 -2.32 -3.96 -15.15
N GLN A 186 -2.46 -2.80 -14.51
CA GLN A 186 -2.98 -1.58 -15.15
C GLN A 186 -2.10 -1.13 -16.32
N MET A 187 -0.77 -1.22 -16.18
CA MET A 187 0.18 -0.89 -17.25
C MET A 187 0.13 -1.90 -18.40
N GLU A 188 -0.01 -3.20 -18.13
CA GLU A 188 -0.20 -4.23 -19.14
C GLU A 188 -1.50 -4.02 -19.95
N GLU A 189 -2.60 -3.67 -19.28
CA GLU A 189 -3.87 -3.35 -19.95
C GLU A 189 -3.78 -2.07 -20.80
N ARG A 190 -3.05 -1.06 -20.33
CA ARG A 190 -2.76 0.16 -21.10
C ARG A 190 -1.90 -0.16 -22.33
N LEU A 191 -0.88 -1.01 -22.17
CA LEU A 191 -0.02 -1.46 -23.26
C LEU A 191 -0.81 -2.25 -24.31
N ALA A 192 -1.65 -3.20 -23.88
CA ALA A 192 -2.50 -3.99 -24.79
C ALA A 192 -3.45 -3.11 -25.60
N ARG A 193 -4.07 -2.10 -24.96
CA ARG A 193 -4.92 -1.10 -25.64
C ARG A 193 -4.13 -0.24 -26.63
N ALA A 194 -2.94 0.23 -26.26
CA ALA A 194 -2.07 1.00 -27.15
C ALA A 194 -1.63 0.17 -28.36
N ASN A 195 -1.24 -1.10 -28.15
CA ASN A 195 -0.88 -2.02 -29.22
C ASN A 195 -2.06 -2.29 -30.16
N ALA A 196 -3.27 -2.50 -29.63
CA ALA A 196 -4.46 -2.69 -30.44
C ALA A 196 -4.80 -1.44 -31.28
N ALA A 197 -4.63 -0.24 -30.72
CA ALA A 197 -4.81 1.02 -31.44
C ALA A 197 -3.79 1.17 -32.58
N LEU A 198 -2.50 0.87 -32.31
CA LEU A 198 -1.45 0.87 -33.33
C LEU A 198 -1.73 -0.13 -34.45
N MET A 199 -2.11 -1.36 -34.11
CA MET A 199 -2.44 -2.38 -35.12
C MET A 199 -3.65 -1.98 -35.97
N ARG A 200 -4.67 -1.32 -35.40
CA ARG A 200 -5.79 -0.76 -36.19
C ARG A 200 -5.34 0.34 -37.14
N THR A 201 -4.44 1.24 -36.73
CA THR A 201 -3.89 2.26 -37.63
C THR A 201 -3.08 1.64 -38.77
N PHE A 202 -2.31 0.58 -38.52
CA PHE A 202 -1.55 -0.12 -39.57
C PHE A 202 -2.41 -1.00 -40.49
N GLN A 203 -3.57 -1.48 -40.03
CA GLN A 203 -4.51 -2.26 -40.85
C GLN A 203 -5.43 -1.37 -41.70
N GLY A 204 -5.72 -0.14 -41.26
CA GLY A 204 -6.54 0.83 -42.00
C GLY A 204 -5.80 1.54 -43.13
N ASP A 205 -4.51 1.87 -42.92
CA ASP A 205 -3.67 2.52 -43.92
C ASP A 205 -2.85 1.50 -44.69
N GLY A 206 -3.53 0.77 -45.58
CA GLY A 206 -2.86 -0.01 -46.62
C GLY A 206 -1.81 0.84 -47.35
N SER A 207 -0.58 0.33 -47.41
CA SER A 207 0.55 0.85 -48.21
C SER A 207 1.32 2.09 -47.71
N ASN A 208 0.73 3.06 -47.02
CA ASN A 208 1.44 4.33 -46.70
C ASN A 208 2.14 4.35 -45.32
N ALA A 209 1.62 3.64 -44.31
CA ALA A 209 2.18 3.67 -42.95
C ALA A 209 3.58 3.02 -42.86
N LEU A 210 3.89 2.03 -43.69
CA LEU A 210 5.23 1.43 -43.81
C LEU A 210 6.24 2.36 -44.50
N GLN A 211 5.77 3.23 -45.39
CA GLN A 211 6.60 4.21 -46.10
C GLN A 211 6.92 5.41 -45.19
N GLU A 212 5.97 5.83 -44.35
CA GLU A 212 6.19 6.84 -43.31
C GLU A 212 7.10 6.35 -42.18
N LEU A 213 6.99 5.09 -41.73
CA LEU A 213 7.89 4.53 -40.71
C LEU A 213 9.36 4.52 -41.13
N ARG A 214 9.65 4.35 -42.43
CA ARG A 214 11.02 4.47 -42.98
C ARG A 214 11.53 5.92 -43.02
N SER A 215 10.63 6.91 -42.97
CA SER A 215 10.98 8.34 -42.97
C SER A 215 11.37 8.86 -41.57
N TYR A 216 10.90 8.21 -40.50
CA TYR A 216 11.31 8.51 -39.13
C TYR A 216 12.71 7.95 -38.86
N ARG A 217 13.75 8.75 -39.16
CA ARG A 217 15.16 8.48 -38.77
C ARG A 217 15.41 8.47 -37.26
N VAL A 218 14.39 8.72 -36.44
CA VAL A 218 14.45 8.62 -34.99
C VAL A 218 13.18 7.90 -34.51
N PRO A 219 13.30 6.75 -33.84
CA PRO A 219 12.15 6.04 -33.28
C PRO A 219 11.35 6.94 -32.32
N PRO A 220 10.01 6.90 -32.33
CA PRO A 220 9.18 7.60 -31.34
C PRO A 220 9.60 7.23 -29.92
N ARG A 221 9.58 8.18 -28.98
CA ARG A 221 10.00 7.99 -27.56
C ARG A 221 9.43 6.73 -26.91
N ILE A 222 8.21 6.34 -27.28
CA ILE A 222 7.51 5.15 -26.79
C ILE A 222 8.27 3.86 -27.17
N THR A 223 8.85 3.79 -28.36
CA THR A 223 9.64 2.65 -28.82
C THR A 223 10.97 2.51 -28.07
N PHE A 224 11.55 3.61 -27.58
CA PHE A 224 12.76 3.58 -26.74
C PHE A 224 12.49 3.14 -25.30
N MET A 225 11.37 3.53 -24.68
CA MET A 225 11.02 3.04 -23.34
C MET A 225 10.82 1.51 -23.32
N VAL A 226 10.29 0.94 -24.41
CA VAL A 226 10.12 -0.52 -24.57
C VAL A 226 11.46 -1.28 -24.62
N LEU A 227 12.53 -0.66 -25.13
CA LEU A 227 13.86 -1.29 -25.18
C LEU A 227 14.67 -1.12 -23.88
N GLN A 228 14.52 0.00 -23.19
CA GLN A 228 15.24 0.23 -21.91
C GLN A 228 14.72 -0.62 -20.76
N VAL A 229 13.42 -0.96 -20.72
CA VAL A 229 12.88 -1.88 -19.71
C VAL A 229 13.40 -3.30 -19.91
N ARG A 230 13.75 -3.69 -21.14
CA ARG A 230 14.29 -5.02 -21.44
C ARG A 230 15.75 -5.20 -21.02
N GLN A 231 16.55 -4.13 -21.05
CA GLN A 231 17.97 -4.14 -20.60
C GLN A 231 18.14 -4.05 -19.08
N LEU A 232 17.08 -3.81 -18.31
CA LEU A 232 17.11 -3.81 -16.84
C LEU A 232 16.73 -5.18 -16.23
N ILE A 233 16.43 -6.17 -17.09
CA ILE A 233 15.96 -7.51 -16.73
C ILE A 233 16.98 -8.60 -17.14
N GLU A 234 18.07 -8.24 -17.84
CA GLU A 234 19.27 -9.07 -18.01
C GLU A 234 20.38 -8.58 -17.08
#